data_AF-A0A661AZF1-F1
#
_entry.id   AF-A0A661AZF1-F1
#
_cell.length_a   1.000
_cell.length_b   1.000
_cell.length_c   1.000
_cell.angle_alpha   90.00
_cell.angle_beta   90.00
_cell.angle_gamma   90.00
#
_symmetry.space_group_name_H-M   'P 1'
#
loop_
_entity.id
_entity.type
_entity.pdbx_description
1 polymer ?
#
loop_
_entity_poly.entity_id
_entity_poly.type
_entity_poly.pdbx_seq_one_letter_code
_entity_poly.pdbx_strand_id
1 'polypeptide(L)'
;MATYILFPAILIGLVVFLLPSVFYKVLRASFKILGKDMDFKNPKHMNLKTVLLGIFIGMCMWLVIGFGVMISIKSVFPDFAWGHFFNITGAYSLSYAIGYFSFITPAGLGVREGTMVYLINGTISNAEKMFFVLATRVWMMLSEIIILFFIVILLLSKGEFKKLRDSNEKEYIGNKEIL
;
A
#
# COMPACT_ATOMS: atom_id res chain seq x y z
N MET A 1 6.98 -30.15 -10.92
CA MET A 1 6.97 -30.51 -9.47
C MET A 1 7.64 -29.44 -8.60
N ALA A 2 8.81 -28.90 -8.96
CA ALA A 2 9.48 -27.85 -8.17
C ALA A 2 8.65 -26.57 -7.94
N THR A 3 7.87 -26.13 -8.92
CA THR A 3 6.99 -24.94 -8.84
C THR A 3 5.92 -25.03 -7.75
N TYR A 4 5.39 -26.24 -7.48
CA TYR A 4 4.36 -26.45 -6.46
C TYR A 4 4.92 -26.46 -5.03
N ILE A 5 6.22 -26.69 -4.86
CA ILE A 5 6.90 -26.70 -3.55
C ILE A 5 7.51 -25.33 -3.25
N LEU A 6 8.01 -24.63 -4.29
CA LEU A 6 8.57 -23.29 -4.18
C LEU A 6 7.53 -22.25 -3.73
N PHE A 7 6.32 -22.31 -4.28
CA PHE A 7 5.26 -21.35 -3.93
C PHE A 7 4.87 -21.36 -2.44
N PRO A 8 4.54 -22.51 -1.82
CA PRO A 8 4.27 -22.57 -0.38
C PRO A 8 5.51 -22.26 0.46
N ALA A 9 6.72 -22.65 0.02
CA ALA A 9 7.95 -22.30 0.73
C ALA A 9 8.21 -20.78 0.76
N ILE A 10 7.94 -20.07 -0.34
CA ILE A 10 8.02 -18.61 -0.41
C ILE A 10 6.97 -17.97 0.50
N LEU A 11 5.73 -18.46 0.49
CA LEU A 11 4.67 -18.00 1.38
C LEU A 11 5.03 -18.17 2.86
N ILE A 12 5.54 -19.35 3.23
CA ILE A 12 5.99 -19.63 4.60
C ILE A 12 7.16 -18.71 4.97
N GLY A 13 8.15 -18.54 4.08
CA GLY A 13 9.27 -17.62 4.30
C GLY A 13 8.82 -16.17 4.52
N LEU A 14 7.82 -15.72 3.75
CA LEU A 14 7.27 -14.37 3.86
C LEU A 14 6.50 -14.17 5.18
N VAL A 15 5.71 -15.17 5.59
CA VAL A 15 5.02 -15.19 6.90
C VAL A 15 6.03 -15.21 8.05
N VAL A 16 7.09 -16.00 7.95
CA VAL A 16 8.17 -16.08 8.95
C VAL A 16 8.93 -14.76 9.03
N PHE A 17 9.18 -14.09 7.90
CA PHE A 17 9.81 -12.76 7.87
C PHE A 17 8.96 -11.69 8.55
N LEU A 18 7.64 -11.77 8.40
CA LEU A 18 6.65 -10.90 9.05
C LEU A 18 6.50 -11.16 10.55
N LEU A 19 7.04 -12.26 11.09
CA LEU A 19 7.05 -12.48 12.53
C LEU A 19 7.88 -11.39 13.21
N PRO A 20 7.39 -10.80 14.31
CA PRO A 20 8.06 -9.68 14.98
C PRO A 20 9.53 -10.02 15.30
N SER A 21 9.83 -11.23 15.74
CA SER A 21 11.19 -11.65 16.08
C SER A 21 12.17 -11.68 14.90
N VAL A 22 11.71 -11.99 13.68
CA VAL A 22 12.55 -12.01 12.48
C VAL A 22 12.65 -10.60 11.91
N PHE A 23 11.53 -9.89 11.83
CA PHE A 23 11.48 -8.50 11.42
C PHE A 23 12.43 -7.62 12.24
N TYR A 24 12.42 -7.72 13.58
CA TYR A 24 13.34 -6.97 14.45
C TYR A 24 14.81 -7.33 14.24
N LYS A 25 15.13 -8.61 13.98
CA LYS A 25 16.50 -9.04 13.67
C LYS A 25 17.00 -8.44 12.36
N VAL A 26 16.16 -8.46 11.32
CA VAL A 26 16.49 -7.89 10.01
C VAL A 26 16.64 -6.38 10.12
N LEU A 27 15.73 -5.70 10.79
CA LEU A 27 15.84 -4.26 11.07
C LEU A 27 17.13 -3.90 11.78
N ARG A 28 17.48 -4.62 12.85
CA ARG A 28 18.74 -4.40 13.57
C ARG A 28 19.95 -4.61 12.66
N ALA A 29 19.95 -5.65 11.83
CA ALA A 29 21.03 -5.91 10.87
C ALA A 29 21.15 -4.78 9.84
N SER A 30 20.04 -4.33 9.26
CA SER A 30 20.01 -3.21 8.32
C SER A 30 20.56 -1.93 8.94
N PHE A 31 20.13 -1.59 10.17
CA PHE A 31 20.61 -0.39 10.85
C PHE A 31 22.09 -0.47 11.28
N LYS A 32 22.57 -1.66 11.62
CA LYS A 32 24.00 -1.90 11.86
C LYS A 32 24.85 -1.67 10.62
N ILE A 33 24.36 -2.10 9.43
CA ILE A 33 25.02 -1.83 8.15
C ILE A 33 25.06 -0.32 7.86
N LEU A 34 24.01 0.41 8.27
CA LEU A 34 23.92 1.87 8.18
C LEU A 34 24.73 2.62 9.25
N GLY A 35 25.48 1.93 10.12
CA GLY A 35 26.31 2.53 11.17
C GLY A 35 25.51 3.22 12.28
N LYS A 36 24.20 2.95 12.38
CA LYS A 36 23.33 3.50 13.43
C LYS A 36 22.96 2.39 14.41
N ASP A 37 23.51 2.46 15.62
CA ASP A 37 23.08 1.61 16.72
C ASP A 37 21.75 2.14 17.29
N MET A 38 20.65 1.78 16.64
CA MET A 38 19.34 1.96 17.22
C MET A 38 19.04 0.80 18.16
N ASP A 39 19.00 1.09 19.46
CA ASP A 39 18.50 0.15 20.47
C ASP A 39 16.98 0.05 20.32
N PHE A 40 16.55 -0.75 19.35
CA PHE A 40 15.18 -1.24 19.29
C PHE A 40 14.96 -2.12 20.53
N LYS A 41 14.61 -1.49 21.66
CA LYS A 41 14.04 -2.18 22.81
C LYS A 41 12.93 -3.05 22.27
N ASN A 42 13.15 -4.36 22.31
CA ASN A 42 12.23 -5.36 21.80
C ASN A 42 10.84 -5.02 22.38
N PRO A 43 9.88 -4.51 21.57
CA PRO A 43 8.64 -4.04 22.14
C PRO A 43 7.93 -5.29 22.65
N LYS A 44 8.00 -5.51 23.95
CA LYS A 44 7.36 -6.62 24.67
C LYS A 44 5.83 -6.64 24.48
N HIS A 45 5.26 -5.66 23.77
CA HIS A 45 3.84 -5.41 23.62
C HIS A 45 3.25 -5.78 22.25
N MET A 46 4.06 -6.22 21.26
CA MET A 46 3.49 -6.76 20.03
C MET A 46 3.06 -8.23 20.25
N ASN A 47 1.81 -8.41 20.67
CA ASN A 47 1.19 -9.72 20.78
C ASN A 47 1.02 -10.32 19.38
N LEU A 48 1.34 -11.61 19.20
CA LEU A 48 1.11 -12.34 17.95
C LEU A 48 -0.34 -12.19 17.46
N LYS A 49 -1.30 -12.13 18.39
CA LYS A 49 -2.72 -11.87 18.07
C LYS A 49 -2.92 -10.55 17.33
N THR A 50 -2.23 -9.48 17.74
CA THR A 50 -2.31 -8.17 17.09
C THR A 50 -1.72 -8.20 15.68
N VAL A 51 -0.63 -8.92 15.48
CA VAL A 51 -0.01 -9.10 14.16
C VAL A 51 -0.94 -9.90 13.24
N LEU A 52 -1.46 -11.04 13.72
CA LEU A 52 -2.40 -11.87 12.96
C LEU A 52 -3.68 -11.10 12.62
N LEU A 53 -4.20 -10.32 13.56
CA LEU A 53 -5.36 -9.45 13.33
C LEU A 53 -5.05 -8.38 12.27
N GLY A 54 -3.88 -7.75 12.32
CA GLY A 54 -3.44 -6.79 11.31
C GLY A 54 -3.31 -7.41 9.91
N ILE A 55 -2.74 -8.62 9.82
CA ILE A 55 -2.67 -9.38 8.56
C ILE A 55 -4.08 -9.68 8.05
N PHE A 56 -4.98 -10.14 8.91
CA PHE A 56 -6.36 -10.46 8.54
C PHE A 56 -7.10 -9.21 8.04
N ILE A 57 -7.03 -8.09 8.77
CA ILE A 57 -7.62 -6.81 8.35
C ILE A 57 -7.03 -6.36 7.02
N GLY A 58 -5.71 -6.47 6.84
CA GLY A 58 -5.04 -6.16 5.57
C GLY A 58 -5.52 -7.04 4.42
N MET A 59 -5.68 -8.36 4.64
CA MET A 59 -6.25 -9.26 3.64
C MET A 59 -7.68 -8.86 3.27
N CYS A 60 -8.54 -8.57 4.24
CA CYS A 60 -9.89 -8.09 4.00
C CYS A 60 -9.90 -6.77 3.20
N MET A 61 -9.03 -5.82 3.56
CA MET A 61 -8.87 -4.57 2.83
C MET A 61 -8.50 -4.82 1.36
N TRP A 62 -7.52 -5.69 1.09
CA TRP A 62 -7.12 -6.02 -0.28
C TRP A 62 -8.23 -6.72 -1.08
N LEU A 63 -9.05 -7.55 -0.44
CA LEU A 63 -10.21 -8.17 -1.08
C LEU A 63 -11.28 -7.13 -1.44
N VAL A 64 -11.55 -6.17 -0.56
CA VAL A 64 -12.48 -5.06 -0.85
C VAL A 64 -11.98 -4.21 -2.02
N ILE A 65 -10.68 -3.87 -2.03
CA ILE A 65 -10.06 -3.14 -3.13
C ILE A 65 -10.13 -3.95 -4.42
N GLY A 66 -9.76 -5.23 -4.36
CA GLY A 66 -9.81 -6.15 -5.50
C GLY A 66 -11.21 -6.29 -6.08
N PHE A 67 -12.24 -6.25 -5.24
CA PHE A 67 -13.63 -6.24 -5.67
C PHE A 67 -13.98 -4.97 -6.44
N GLY A 68 -13.54 -3.80 -5.95
CA GLY A 68 -13.66 -2.55 -6.69
C GLY A 68 -12.97 -2.60 -8.05
N VAL A 69 -11.71 -3.07 -8.09
CA VAL A 69 -10.94 -3.21 -9.34
C VAL A 69 -11.61 -4.20 -10.31
N MET A 70 -12.19 -5.29 -9.81
CA MET A 70 -12.90 -6.27 -10.62
C MET A 70 -14.17 -5.69 -11.26
N ILE A 71 -14.92 -4.87 -10.52
CA ILE A 71 -16.07 -4.15 -11.08
C ILE A 71 -15.60 -3.16 -12.14
N SER A 72 -14.52 -2.42 -11.88
CA SER A 72 -13.97 -1.44 -12.83
C SER A 72 -13.49 -2.08 -14.13
N ILE A 73 -12.82 -3.24 -14.09
CA ILE A 73 -12.39 -3.90 -15.32
C ILE A 73 -13.58 -4.44 -16.10
N LYS A 74 -14.58 -5.01 -15.42
CA LYS A 74 -15.79 -5.52 -16.07
C LYS A 74 -16.68 -4.44 -16.66
N SER A 75 -16.67 -3.22 -16.10
CA SER A 75 -17.45 -2.12 -16.66
C SER A 75 -16.89 -1.64 -18.00
N VAL A 76 -15.58 -1.81 -18.22
CA VAL A 76 -14.92 -1.47 -19.50
C VAL A 76 -14.86 -2.67 -20.43
N PHE A 77 -14.62 -3.87 -19.89
CA PHE A 77 -14.49 -5.13 -20.62
C PHE A 77 -15.50 -6.16 -20.08
N PRO A 78 -16.75 -6.15 -20.57
CA PRO A 78 -17.83 -7.01 -20.06
C PRO A 78 -17.51 -8.51 -20.10
N ASP A 79 -16.73 -8.95 -21.09
CA ASP A 79 -16.32 -10.35 -21.26
C ASP A 79 -15.28 -10.83 -20.25
N PHE A 80 -14.72 -9.93 -19.43
CA PHE A 80 -13.77 -10.31 -18.39
C PHE A 80 -14.46 -11.16 -17.31
N ALA A 81 -14.05 -12.42 -17.17
CA ALA A 81 -14.76 -13.40 -16.34
C ALA A 81 -14.55 -13.17 -14.83
N TRP A 82 -15.63 -13.32 -14.04
CA TRP A 82 -15.58 -13.26 -12.56
C TRP A 82 -14.61 -14.26 -11.94
N GLY A 83 -14.31 -15.38 -12.61
CA GLY A 83 -13.30 -16.35 -12.18
C GLY A 83 -11.89 -15.77 -12.05
N HIS A 84 -11.59 -14.63 -12.67
CA HIS A 84 -10.30 -13.94 -12.53
C HIS A 84 -10.21 -13.04 -11.29
N PHE A 85 -11.24 -13.00 -10.42
CA PHE A 85 -11.27 -12.15 -9.23
C PHE A 85 -10.01 -12.26 -8.35
N PHE A 86 -9.58 -13.48 -8.01
CA PHE A 86 -8.38 -13.67 -7.20
C PHE A 86 -7.10 -13.30 -7.95
N ASN A 87 -7.06 -13.53 -9.27
CA ASN A 87 -5.91 -13.14 -10.09
C ASN A 87 -5.78 -11.61 -10.16
N ILE A 88 -6.87 -10.87 -10.43
CA ILE A 88 -6.80 -9.42 -10.52
C ILE A 88 -6.49 -8.79 -9.16
N THR A 89 -7.07 -9.33 -8.08
CA THR A 89 -6.79 -8.86 -6.71
C THR A 89 -5.33 -9.09 -6.33
N GLY A 90 -4.80 -10.28 -6.63
CA GLY A 90 -3.39 -10.62 -6.39
C GLY A 90 -2.43 -9.83 -7.27
N ALA A 91 -2.75 -9.67 -8.56
CA ALA A 91 -1.97 -8.85 -9.49
C ALA A 91 -1.90 -7.40 -9.01
N TYR A 92 -3.03 -6.85 -8.56
CA TYR A 92 -3.12 -5.49 -8.03
C TYR A 92 -2.29 -5.33 -6.75
N SER A 93 -2.52 -6.16 -5.73
CA SER A 93 -1.80 -6.05 -4.44
C SER A 93 -0.30 -6.30 -4.57
N LEU A 94 0.10 -7.28 -5.39
CA LEU A 94 1.51 -7.60 -5.62
C LEU A 94 2.20 -6.50 -6.43
N SER A 95 1.53 -5.93 -7.45
CA SER A 95 2.08 -4.78 -8.19
C SER A 95 2.32 -3.56 -7.29
N TYR A 96 1.44 -3.33 -6.31
CA TYR A 96 1.62 -2.29 -5.30
C TYR A 96 2.84 -2.56 -4.42
N ALA A 97 2.98 -3.79 -3.91
CA ALA A 97 4.12 -4.17 -3.10
C ALA A 97 5.44 -3.99 -3.87
N ILE A 98 5.50 -4.48 -5.12
CA ILE A 98 6.67 -4.32 -5.99
C ILE A 98 6.94 -2.85 -6.31
N GLY A 99 5.90 -2.05 -6.53
CA GLY A 99 6.01 -0.60 -6.70
C GLY A 99 6.66 0.09 -5.51
N TYR A 100 6.33 -0.32 -4.28
CA TYR A 100 6.95 0.22 -3.06
C TYR A 100 8.43 -0.16 -2.92
N PHE A 101 8.85 -1.30 -3.47
CA PHE A 101 10.27 -1.70 -3.49
C PHE A 101 11.08 -1.03 -4.60
N SER A 102 10.43 -0.31 -5.52
CA SER A 102 11.14 0.44 -6.56
C SER A 102 11.74 1.71 -5.99
N PHE A 103 13.01 1.63 -5.56
CA PHE A 103 13.79 2.78 -5.10
C PHE A 103 14.17 3.77 -6.22
N ILE A 104 13.97 3.36 -7.49
CA ILE A 104 14.42 4.11 -8.68
C ILE A 104 13.31 5.02 -9.21
N THR A 105 12.04 4.64 -9.06
CA THR A 105 10.92 5.34 -9.69
C THR A 105 10.07 6.09 -8.67
N PRO A 106 9.77 7.38 -8.86
CA PRO A 106 8.90 8.12 -7.97
C PRO A 106 7.52 7.45 -7.90
N ALA A 107 7.06 7.13 -6.68
CA ALA A 107 5.80 6.43 -6.41
C ALA A 107 5.61 5.08 -7.16
N GLY A 108 6.70 4.42 -7.55
CA GLY A 108 6.63 3.15 -8.29
C GLY A 108 6.21 3.29 -9.76
N LEU A 109 6.23 4.49 -10.33
CA LEU A 109 5.81 4.77 -11.72
C LEU A 109 6.59 3.92 -12.74
N GLY A 110 5.87 3.24 -13.63
CA GLY A 110 6.40 2.32 -14.62
C GLY A 110 6.54 0.89 -14.10
N VAL A 111 7.18 0.70 -12.95
CA VAL A 111 7.39 -0.64 -12.36
C VAL A 111 6.07 -1.27 -11.93
N ARG A 112 5.25 -0.51 -11.20
CA ARG A 112 3.96 -0.98 -10.73
C ARG A 112 3.03 -1.30 -11.90
N GLU A 113 2.94 -0.39 -12.88
CA GLU A 113 2.07 -0.52 -14.02
C GLU A 113 2.50 -1.71 -14.89
N GLY A 114 3.79 -1.82 -15.19
CA GLY A 114 4.34 -2.95 -15.94
C GLY A 114 4.13 -4.29 -15.23
N THR A 115 4.30 -4.32 -13.91
CA THR A 115 4.05 -5.53 -13.11
C THR A 115 2.58 -5.91 -13.13
N MET A 116 1.67 -4.95 -13.01
CA MET A 116 0.23 -5.22 -13.06
C MET A 116 -0.18 -5.76 -14.43
N VAL A 117 0.28 -5.17 -15.54
CA VAL A 117 0.03 -5.67 -16.90
C VAL A 117 0.54 -7.10 -17.07
N TYR A 118 1.72 -7.41 -16.53
CA TYR A 118 2.30 -8.75 -16.59
C TYR A 118 1.51 -9.79 -15.78
N LEU A 119 1.02 -9.41 -14.59
CA LEU A 119 0.34 -10.33 -13.67
C LEU A 119 -1.15 -10.54 -13.96
N ILE A 120 -1.80 -9.60 -14.64
CA ILE A 120 -3.19 -9.76 -15.08
C ILE A 120 -3.26 -10.90 -16.10
N ASN A 121 -3.94 -11.97 -15.73
CA ASN A 121 -4.36 -13.05 -16.62
C ASN A 121 -5.81 -12.83 -17.03
N GLY A 122 -6.13 -13.16 -18.28
CA GLY A 122 -7.47 -13.05 -18.82
C GLY A 122 -7.47 -13.01 -20.34
N THR A 123 -8.66 -12.84 -20.90
CA THR A 123 -8.92 -12.84 -22.34
C THR A 123 -8.59 -11.51 -23.03
N ILE A 124 -8.22 -10.48 -22.27
CA ILE A 124 -7.87 -9.15 -22.80
C ILE A 124 -6.42 -9.08 -23.27
N SER A 125 -6.19 -8.34 -24.34
CA SER A 125 -4.88 -8.06 -24.93
C SER A 125 -3.99 -7.21 -24.03
N ASN A 126 -2.68 -7.19 -24.29
CA ASN A 126 -1.74 -6.38 -23.51
C ASN A 126 -2.00 -4.88 -23.61
N ALA A 127 -2.49 -4.39 -24.76
CA ALA A 127 -2.87 -3.00 -24.93
C ALA A 127 -4.06 -2.61 -24.04
N GLU A 128 -5.07 -3.48 -23.96
CA GLU A 128 -6.24 -3.29 -23.09
C GLU A 128 -5.87 -3.34 -21.60
N LYS A 129 -4.98 -4.26 -21.21
CA LYS A 129 -4.42 -4.30 -19.85
C LYS A 129 -3.73 -2.98 -19.51
N MET A 130 -2.88 -2.48 -20.40
CA MET A 130 -2.16 -1.21 -20.18
C MET A 130 -3.12 -0.03 -20.04
N PHE A 131 -4.12 0.05 -20.92
CA PHE A 131 -5.17 1.07 -20.85
C PHE A 131 -5.90 1.02 -19.50
N PHE A 132 -6.33 -0.16 -19.07
CA PHE A 132 -6.99 -0.34 -17.78
C PHE A 132 -6.12 0.07 -16.59
N VAL A 133 -4.85 -0.34 -16.59
CA VAL A 133 -3.91 0.00 -15.52
C VAL A 133 -3.71 1.51 -15.42
N LEU A 134 -3.58 2.22 -16.54
CA LEU A 134 -3.49 3.68 -16.55
C LEU A 134 -4.81 4.34 -16.10
N ALA A 135 -5.95 3.84 -16.56
CA ALA A 135 -7.27 4.36 -16.18
C ALA A 135 -7.52 4.24 -14.67
N THR A 136 -7.17 3.10 -14.06
CA THR A 136 -7.31 2.90 -12.61
C THR A 136 -6.42 3.85 -11.80
N ARG A 137 -5.25 4.26 -12.34
CA ARG A 137 -4.38 5.26 -11.71
C ARG A 137 -5.02 6.63 -11.71
N VAL A 138 -5.53 7.07 -12.87
CA VAL A 138 -6.28 8.33 -12.97
C VAL A 138 -7.46 8.31 -12.01
N TRP A 139 -8.22 7.22 -11.97
CA TRP A 139 -9.35 7.06 -11.07
C TRP A 139 -8.99 7.20 -9.59
N MET A 140 -7.89 6.57 -9.15
CA MET A 140 -7.43 6.70 -7.76
C MET A 140 -6.93 8.11 -7.44
N MET A 141 -6.15 8.73 -8.33
CA MET A 141 -5.66 10.09 -8.13
C MET A 141 -6.83 11.08 -8.02
N LEU A 142 -7.85 10.90 -8.86
CA LEU A 142 -9.08 11.69 -8.76
C LEU A 142 -9.79 11.44 -7.42
N SER A 143 -9.89 10.19 -6.97
CA SER A 143 -10.51 9.85 -5.69
C SER A 143 -9.77 10.50 -4.50
N GLU A 144 -8.44 10.48 -4.50
CA GLU A 144 -7.61 11.13 -3.49
C GLU A 144 -7.83 12.65 -3.48
N ILE A 145 -7.85 13.29 -4.65
CA ILE A 145 -8.10 14.74 -4.78
C ILE A 145 -9.49 15.09 -4.27
N ILE A 146 -10.51 14.30 -4.62
CA ILE A 146 -11.89 14.52 -4.16
C ILE A 146 -11.98 14.40 -2.64
N ILE A 147 -11.39 13.35 -2.05
CA ILE A 147 -11.39 13.17 -0.59
C ILE A 147 -10.68 14.34 0.10
N LEU A 148 -9.51 14.75 -0.39
CA LEU A 148 -8.79 15.91 0.14
C LEU A 148 -9.62 17.18 0.06
N PHE A 149 -10.28 17.41 -1.07
CA PHE A 149 -11.15 18.56 -1.27
C PHE A 149 -12.31 18.58 -0.26
N PHE A 150 -12.98 17.43 -0.05
CA PHE A 150 -14.03 17.29 0.96
C PHE A 150 -13.52 17.54 2.39
N ILE A 151 -12.35 17.01 2.74
CA ILE A 151 -11.73 17.24 4.05
C ILE A 151 -11.44 18.72 4.27
N VAL A 152 -10.86 19.40 3.27
CA VAL A 152 -10.56 20.83 3.35
C VAL A 152 -11.83 21.65 3.53
N ILE A 153 -12.89 21.39 2.76
CA ILE A 153 -14.19 22.07 2.93
C ILE A 153 -14.74 21.87 4.34
N LEU A 154 -14.69 20.66 4.87
CA LEU A 154 -15.21 20.35 6.20
C LEU A 154 -14.42 21.08 7.29
N LEU A 155 -13.09 21.15 7.17
CA LEU A 155 -12.23 21.90 8.10
C LEU A 155 -12.48 23.41 8.03
N LEU A 156 -12.73 23.96 6.84
CA LEU A 156 -13.10 25.36 6.67
C LEU A 156 -14.48 25.65 7.26
N SER A 157 -15.45 24.74 7.09
CA SER A 157 -16.80 24.85 7.64
C SER A 157 -16.83 24.83 9.18
N LYS A 158 -15.93 24.07 9.81
CA LYS A 158 -15.84 24.01 11.28
C LYS A 158 -15.00 25.12 11.91
N GLY A 159 -14.38 26.01 11.13
CA GLY A 159 -13.49 27.05 11.66
C GLY A 159 -12.19 26.52 12.30
N GLU A 160 -11.93 25.20 12.22
CA GLU A 160 -10.75 24.53 12.79
C GLU A 160 -9.45 25.05 12.16
N PHE A 161 -9.51 25.52 10.92
CA PHE A 161 -8.37 26.16 10.25
C PHE A 161 -7.90 27.44 10.97
N LYS A 162 -8.83 28.21 11.56
CA LYS A 162 -8.49 29.39 12.36
C LYS A 162 -7.77 28.97 13.64
N LYS A 163 -8.25 27.89 14.29
CA LYS A 163 -7.67 27.35 15.52
C LYS A 163 -6.26 26.76 15.30
N LEU A 164 -6.04 26.05 14.18
CA LEU A 164 -4.73 25.52 13.78
C LEU A 164 -3.74 26.64 13.43
N ARG A 165 -4.21 27.69 12.73
CA ARG A 165 -3.40 28.87 12.42
C ARG A 165 -2.98 29.63 13.68
N ASP A 166 -3.92 29.92 14.57
CA ASP A 166 -3.68 30.68 15.79
C ASP A 166 -2.81 29.89 16.80
N SER A 167 -2.86 28.55 16.80
CA SER A 167 -1.98 27.69 17.59
C SER A 167 -0.53 27.72 17.09
N ASN A 168 -0.32 27.57 15.78
CA ASN A 168 1.01 27.60 15.17
C ASN A 168 1.68 28.98 15.33
N GLU A 169 0.90 30.07 15.27
CA GLU A 169 1.42 31.43 15.45
C GLU A 169 1.90 31.69 16.88
N LYS A 170 1.17 31.22 17.90
CA LYS A 170 1.58 31.32 19.31
C LYS A 170 2.84 30.52 19.63
N GLU A 171 2.96 29.31 19.07
CA GLU A 171 4.15 28.48 19.23
C GLU A 171 5.38 29.11 18.56
N TYR A 172 5.20 29.70 17.37
CA TYR A 172 6.27 30.42 16.66
C TYR A 172 6.73 31.68 17.43
N ILE A 173 5.80 32.47 17.97
CA ILE A 173 6.13 33.67 18.76
C ILE A 173 6.81 33.27 20.08
N GLY A 174 6.31 32.25 20.78
CA GLY A 174 6.91 31.76 22.02
C GLY A 174 8.35 31.26 21.84
N ASN A 175 8.65 30.56 20.74
CA ASN A 175 10.03 30.16 20.43
C ASN A 175 10.94 31.33 20.07
N LYS A 176 10.39 32.46 19.60
CA LYS A 176 11.16 33.65 19.22
C LYS A 176 11.53 34.52 20.44
N GLU A 177 10.76 34.46 21.52
CA GLU A 177 11.07 35.18 22.77
C GLU A 177 12.10 34.46 23.66
N ILE A 178 12.43 33.20 23.35
CA ILE A 178 13.37 32.36 24.10
C ILE A 178 14.80 32.42 23.49
N LEU A 179 14.99 33.08 22.35
CA LEU A 179 16.28 33.31 21.65
C LEU A 179 16.76 34.76 21.83
#